data_AF-A0A5N6N9G8-F1
#
_entry.id   AF-A0A5N6N9G8-F1
#
_cell.length_a   1.000
_cell.length_b   1.000
_cell.length_c   1.000
_cell.angle_alpha   90.00
_cell.angle_beta   90.00
_cell.angle_gamma   90.00
#
_symmetry.space_group_name_H-M   'P 1'
#
loop_
_entity.id
_entity.type
_entity.pdbx_description
1 polymer ?
#
loop_
_entity_poly.entity_id
_entity_poly.type
_entity_poly.pdbx_seq_one_letter_code
_entity_poly.pdbx_strand_id
1 'polypeptide(L)'
;MDIKPNDIPRVLEKYPEVLGYKLEGTMSTSVAYLVGIGVSRREIGGLLTKYPEVLGMRVGRVIKPFVEYLESLGIPTLAVARLIEKRPYILGFGLEDQIKPNVKFLTEFGVREASISSVIAQYPEIIGLDLGVKLHKQQNFLTSLVDLSREDFGKVIEKMPQIVSLSSTAVVKHVDFLKRCGFSEKQVKKMVVGCPQLLALNMDIMKLNFDYFQGKMGRELDELVDFPAFFTYGLESTIRPRHQMVVKKGLECSLAWLLNCSDAKFDQRMRYDTIDLDEMEDESSFDINTLIEPRNNESDSDYDEDEDSDDEYL
;
A
#
# COMPACT_ATOMS: atom_id res chain seq x y z
N MET A 1 6.93 -29.35 11.75
CA MET A 1 6.35 -28.16 11.07
C MET A 1 4.85 -28.32 11.20
N ASP A 2 4.11 -27.27 11.54
CA ASP A 2 2.63 -27.32 11.56
C ASP A 2 2.09 -27.12 10.13
N ILE A 3 2.55 -27.95 9.19
CA ILE A 3 2.01 -27.98 7.82
C ILE A 3 0.74 -28.80 7.89
N LYS A 4 -0.39 -28.24 7.44
CA LYS A 4 -1.64 -28.99 7.42
C LYS A 4 -1.49 -30.14 6.41
N PRO A 5 -1.98 -31.36 6.69
CA PRO A 5 -1.89 -32.47 5.74
C PRO A 5 -2.42 -32.15 4.33
N ASN A 6 -3.40 -31.24 4.24
CA ASN A 6 -3.99 -30.78 2.98
C ASN A 6 -3.06 -29.87 2.14
N ASP A 7 -2.03 -29.27 2.75
CA ASP A 7 -1.08 -28.40 2.04
C ASP A 7 -0.01 -29.22 1.28
N ILE A 8 0.23 -30.46 1.72
CA ILE A 8 1.28 -31.34 1.16
C ILE A 8 1.01 -31.66 -0.32
N PRO A 9 -0.19 -32.10 -0.74
CA PRO A 9 -0.46 -32.36 -2.16
C PRO A 9 -0.25 -31.12 -3.03
N ARG A 10 -0.72 -29.94 -2.59
CA ARG A 10 -0.59 -28.67 -3.34
C ARG A 10 0.88 -28.30 -3.58
N VAL A 11 1.73 -28.48 -2.57
CA VAL A 11 3.18 -28.25 -2.68
C VAL A 11 3.81 -29.24 -3.67
N LEU A 12 3.44 -30.52 -3.60
CA LEU A 12 3.99 -31.56 -4.48
C LEU A 12 3.53 -31.40 -5.93
N GLU A 13 2.31 -30.92 -6.17
CA GLU A 13 1.81 -30.62 -7.52
C GLU A 13 2.56 -29.44 -8.14
N LYS A 14 2.82 -28.39 -7.36
CA LYS A 14 3.50 -27.18 -7.83
C LYS A 14 5.03 -27.34 -7.93
N TYR A 15 5.63 -28.13 -7.05
CA TYR A 15 7.08 -28.31 -6.97
C TYR A 15 7.48 -29.76 -6.65
N PRO A 16 7.30 -30.70 -7.61
CA PRO A 16 7.63 -32.12 -7.43
C PRO A 16 9.11 -32.37 -7.08
N GLU A 17 10.01 -31.48 -7.51
CA GLU A 17 11.45 -31.54 -7.26
C GLU A 17 11.79 -31.56 -5.76
N VAL A 18 10.88 -31.08 -4.90
CA VAL A 18 11.03 -31.13 -3.44
C VAL A 18 11.31 -32.56 -2.93
N LEU A 19 10.78 -33.58 -3.60
CA LEU A 19 11.01 -34.99 -3.27
C LEU A 19 12.46 -35.44 -3.49
N GLY A 20 13.20 -34.72 -4.35
CA GLY A 20 14.62 -34.97 -4.60
C GLY A 20 15.55 -34.42 -3.52
N TYR A 21 15.04 -33.57 -2.61
CA TYR A 21 15.85 -33.00 -1.54
C TYR A 21 15.94 -33.92 -0.33
N LYS A 22 17.10 -33.90 0.33
CA LYS A 22 17.26 -34.56 1.64
C LYS A 22 16.45 -33.82 2.70
N LEU A 23 15.76 -34.59 3.56
CA LEU A 23 15.00 -34.07 4.69
C LEU A 23 15.87 -33.18 5.60
N GLU A 24 17.08 -33.62 5.89
CA GLU A 24 18.11 -32.84 6.55
C GLU A 24 19.01 -32.18 5.50
N GLY A 25 19.09 -30.85 5.52
CA GLY A 25 19.90 -30.10 4.56
C GLY A 25 19.31 -28.72 4.25
N THR A 26 19.23 -28.39 2.96
CA THR A 26 18.77 -27.06 2.50
C THR A 26 17.37 -26.74 3.03
N MET A 27 16.41 -27.67 2.90
CA MET A 27 15.02 -27.45 3.31
C MET A 27 14.90 -27.11 4.79
N SER A 28 15.52 -27.91 5.67
CA SER A 28 15.50 -27.69 7.12
C SER A 28 16.20 -26.38 7.50
N THR A 29 17.27 -26.02 6.78
CA THR A 29 18.01 -24.77 7.02
C THR A 29 17.19 -23.54 6.61
N SER A 30 16.52 -23.58 5.46
CA SER A 30 15.64 -22.49 5.00
C SER A 30 14.49 -22.25 5.96
N VAL A 31 13.79 -23.30 6.38
CA VAL A 31 12.70 -23.21 7.36
C VAL A 31 13.21 -22.68 8.70
N ALA A 32 14.33 -23.21 9.21
CA ALA A 32 14.91 -22.75 10.46
C ALA A 32 15.31 -21.28 10.42
N TYR A 33 15.87 -20.81 9.31
CA TYR A 33 16.23 -19.41 9.13
C TYR A 33 14.99 -18.50 9.07
N LEU A 34 13.97 -18.86 8.30
CA LEU A 34 12.71 -18.11 8.21
C LEU A 34 12.04 -17.96 9.58
N VAL A 35 11.97 -19.05 10.36
CA VAL A 35 11.48 -18.99 11.74
C VAL A 35 12.39 -18.14 12.62
N GLY A 36 13.71 -18.21 12.42
CA GLY A 36 14.70 -17.43 13.16
C GLY A 36 14.60 -15.92 12.96
N ILE A 37 14.23 -15.46 11.77
CA ILE A 37 14.02 -14.03 11.47
C ILE A 37 12.61 -13.52 11.87
N GLY A 38 11.71 -14.42 12.31
CA GLY A 38 10.41 -14.05 12.85
C GLY A 38 9.19 -14.49 12.03
N VAL A 39 9.36 -15.30 10.98
CA VAL A 39 8.20 -15.93 10.31
C VAL A 39 7.55 -16.90 11.28
N SER A 40 6.25 -16.77 11.49
CA SER A 40 5.53 -17.65 12.42
C SER A 40 5.51 -19.09 11.91
N ARG A 41 5.75 -20.04 12.81
CA ARG A 41 5.69 -21.48 12.50
C ARG A 41 4.36 -21.91 11.87
N ARG A 42 3.25 -21.22 12.20
CA ARG A 42 1.92 -21.48 11.66
C ARG A 42 1.77 -21.06 10.19
N GLU A 43 2.52 -20.06 9.74
CA GLU A 43 2.44 -19.59 8.34
C GLU A 43 3.40 -20.29 7.42
N ILE A 44 4.37 -21.07 7.95
CA ILE A 44 5.31 -21.81 7.12
C ILE A 44 4.55 -22.69 6.12
N GLY A 45 3.46 -23.35 6.52
CA GLY A 45 2.62 -24.12 5.60
C GLY A 45 2.08 -23.28 4.44
N GLY A 46 1.40 -22.18 4.75
CA GLY A 46 0.83 -21.29 3.72
C GLY A 46 1.89 -20.64 2.82
N LEU A 47 3.03 -20.26 3.38
CA LEU A 47 4.19 -19.77 2.65
C LEU A 47 4.67 -20.80 1.62
N LEU A 48 4.85 -22.06 2.05
CA LEU A 48 5.33 -23.14 1.20
C LEU A 48 4.32 -23.52 0.12
N THR A 49 3.01 -23.44 0.39
CA THR A 49 1.99 -23.63 -0.65
C THR A 49 2.05 -22.54 -1.71
N LYS A 50 2.34 -21.29 -1.34
CA LYS A 50 2.46 -20.18 -2.29
C LYS A 50 3.76 -20.22 -3.09
N TYR A 51 4.88 -20.52 -2.45
CA TYR A 51 6.22 -20.47 -3.06
C TYR A 51 7.13 -21.58 -2.52
N PRO A 52 6.92 -22.84 -2.95
CA PRO A 52 7.65 -24.01 -2.45
C PRO A 52 9.15 -24.00 -2.79
N GLU A 53 9.56 -23.26 -3.82
CA GLU A 53 10.94 -23.11 -4.29
C GLU A 53 11.89 -22.63 -3.19
N VAL A 54 11.35 -21.92 -2.18
CA VAL A 54 12.10 -21.47 -0.99
C VAL A 54 12.82 -22.59 -0.25
N LEU A 55 12.31 -23.83 -0.33
CA LEU A 55 12.93 -25.02 0.26
C LEU A 55 14.24 -25.41 -0.43
N GLY A 56 14.36 -25.08 -1.72
CA GLY A 56 15.56 -25.31 -2.52
C GLY A 56 16.59 -24.18 -2.43
N MET A 57 16.20 -23.01 -1.90
CA MET A 57 17.05 -21.82 -1.85
C MET A 57 18.16 -21.94 -0.81
N ARG A 58 19.38 -21.53 -1.17
CA ARG A 58 20.51 -21.50 -0.22
C ARG A 58 20.41 -20.27 0.67
N VAL A 59 20.13 -20.46 1.95
CA VAL A 59 20.05 -19.38 2.96
C VAL A 59 21.21 -18.40 2.85
N GLY A 60 22.45 -18.88 2.95
CA GLY A 60 23.64 -18.01 2.97
C GLY A 60 23.97 -17.33 1.64
N ARG A 61 23.30 -17.66 0.54
CA ARG A 61 23.56 -17.04 -0.78
C ARG A 61 22.40 -16.23 -1.31
N VAL A 62 21.18 -16.52 -0.88
CA VAL A 62 19.97 -15.87 -1.43
C VAL A 62 19.14 -15.23 -0.32
N ILE A 63 18.61 -16.03 0.60
CA ILE A 63 17.65 -15.53 1.60
C ILE A 63 18.32 -14.52 2.55
N LYS A 64 19.47 -14.87 3.12
CA LYS A 64 20.15 -14.01 4.10
C LYS A 64 20.64 -12.69 3.50
N PRO A 65 21.34 -12.66 2.35
CA PRO A 65 21.71 -11.39 1.70
C PRO A 65 20.52 -10.51 1.34
N PHE A 66 19.39 -11.10 0.93
CA PHE A 66 18.15 -10.36 0.67
C PHE A 66 17.63 -9.68 1.95
N VAL A 67 17.55 -10.42 3.06
CA VAL A 67 17.10 -9.89 4.36
C VAL A 67 18.04 -8.78 4.84
N GLU A 68 19.36 -9.01 4.81
CA GLU A 68 20.37 -8.02 5.23
C GLU A 68 20.32 -6.75 4.37
N TYR A 69 20.02 -6.88 3.08
CA TYR A 69 19.85 -5.71 2.22
C TYR A 69 18.62 -4.90 2.59
N LEU A 70 17.45 -5.51 2.78
CA LEU A 70 16.25 -4.79 3.21
C LEU A 70 16.41 -4.15 4.59
N GLU A 71 17.12 -4.83 5.51
CA GLU A 71 17.52 -4.25 6.79
C GLU A 71 18.42 -3.02 6.62
N SER A 72 19.36 -3.06 5.67
CA SER A 72 20.22 -1.90 5.37
C SER A 72 19.46 -0.69 4.81
N LEU A 73 18.26 -0.91 4.25
CA LEU A 73 17.35 0.16 3.82
C LEU A 73 16.50 0.72 4.97
N GLY A 74 16.63 0.17 6.18
CA GLY A 74 15.90 0.58 7.37
C GLY A 74 14.59 -0.17 7.61
N ILE A 75 14.34 -1.29 6.92
CA ILE A 75 13.18 -2.15 7.18
C ILE A 75 13.53 -3.10 8.32
N PRO A 76 12.80 -3.10 9.45
CA PRO A 76 13.09 -4.00 10.57
C PRO A 76 12.98 -5.47 10.16
N THR A 77 13.85 -6.34 10.69
CA THR A 77 13.89 -7.78 10.38
C THR A 77 12.52 -8.45 10.46
N LEU A 78 11.74 -8.11 11.49
CA LEU A 78 10.40 -8.67 11.66
C LEU A 78 9.45 -8.22 10.55
N ALA A 79 9.52 -6.96 10.12
CA ALA A 79 8.75 -6.47 8.97
C ALA A 79 9.17 -7.20 7.69
N VAL A 80 10.48 -7.42 7.46
CA VAL A 80 10.95 -8.25 6.32
C VAL A 80 10.37 -9.66 6.39
N ALA A 81 10.36 -10.28 7.57
CA ALA A 81 9.75 -11.59 7.77
C ALA A 81 8.25 -11.58 7.41
N ARG A 82 7.51 -10.50 7.74
CA ARG A 82 6.11 -10.32 7.33
C ARG A 82 5.94 -10.14 5.82
N LEU A 83 6.84 -9.43 5.16
CA LEU A 83 6.81 -9.29 3.71
C LEU A 83 6.98 -10.66 3.04
N ILE A 84 7.96 -11.45 3.48
CA ILE A 84 8.20 -12.81 2.99
C ILE A 84 7.01 -13.73 3.29
N GLU A 85 6.41 -13.62 4.48
CA GLU A 85 5.23 -14.38 4.88
C GLU A 85 4.03 -14.12 3.94
N LYS A 86 3.75 -12.85 3.61
CA LYS A 86 2.63 -12.46 2.75
C LYS A 86 2.92 -12.71 1.27
N ARG A 87 4.14 -12.42 0.81
CA ARG A 87 4.58 -12.42 -0.59
C ARG A 87 5.91 -13.18 -0.75
N PRO A 88 5.94 -14.51 -0.58
CA PRO A 88 7.21 -15.24 -0.54
C PRO A 88 7.98 -15.26 -1.86
N TYR A 89 7.31 -15.03 -2.99
CA TYR A 89 7.94 -14.95 -4.31
C TYR A 89 8.95 -13.79 -4.44
N ILE A 90 8.92 -12.78 -3.55
CA ILE A 90 9.90 -11.69 -3.56
C ILE A 90 11.34 -12.17 -3.37
N LEU A 91 11.51 -13.35 -2.75
CA LEU A 91 12.81 -14.01 -2.59
C LEU A 91 13.39 -14.51 -3.92
N GLY A 92 12.54 -14.69 -4.94
CA GLY A 92 12.94 -15.11 -6.27
C GLY A 92 13.58 -14.01 -7.11
N PHE A 93 13.43 -12.73 -6.71
CA PHE A 93 14.02 -11.61 -7.45
C PHE A 93 15.53 -11.52 -7.23
N GLY A 94 16.25 -11.19 -8.31
CA GLY A 94 17.70 -11.08 -8.30
C GLY A 94 18.18 -9.87 -7.48
N LEU A 95 19.01 -10.10 -6.45
CA LEU A 95 19.43 -9.03 -5.54
C LEU A 95 20.28 -7.96 -6.22
N GLU A 96 21.26 -8.36 -7.03
CA GLU A 96 22.23 -7.44 -7.65
C GLU A 96 21.71 -6.86 -8.97
N ASP A 97 20.96 -7.66 -9.73
CA ASP A 97 20.52 -7.38 -11.09
C ASP A 97 19.11 -6.80 -11.19
N GLN A 98 18.29 -6.93 -10.14
CA GLN A 98 16.90 -6.44 -10.13
C GLN A 98 16.58 -5.54 -8.94
N ILE A 99 16.72 -6.05 -7.71
CA ILE A 99 16.30 -5.33 -6.49
C ILE A 99 17.10 -4.05 -6.28
N LYS A 100 18.43 -4.12 -6.24
CA LYS A 100 19.29 -2.95 -6.03
C LYS A 100 19.13 -1.88 -7.12
N PRO A 101 19.10 -2.24 -8.43
CA PRO A 101 18.75 -1.29 -9.48
C PRO A 101 17.38 -0.63 -9.29
N ASN A 102 16.36 -1.39 -8.88
CA ASN A 102 15.01 -0.84 -8.65
C ASN A 102 14.99 0.16 -7.49
N VAL A 103 15.70 -0.12 -6.39
CA VAL A 103 15.87 0.85 -5.29
C VAL A 103 16.58 2.12 -5.79
N LYS A 104 17.61 1.97 -6.61
CA LYS A 104 18.31 3.12 -7.22
C LYS A 104 17.37 3.94 -8.11
N PHE A 105 16.54 3.28 -8.92
CA PHE A 105 15.55 3.96 -9.75
C PHE A 105 14.55 4.75 -8.91
N LEU A 106 14.06 4.24 -7.79
CA LEU A 106 13.18 5.01 -6.90
C LEU A 106 13.82 6.36 -6.50
N THR A 107 15.08 6.33 -6.07
CA THR A 107 15.83 7.55 -5.73
C THR A 107 16.07 8.45 -6.95
N GLU A 108 16.41 7.87 -8.10
CA GLU A 108 16.57 8.61 -9.36
C GLU A 108 15.25 9.25 -9.85
N PHE A 109 14.09 8.79 -9.41
CA PHE A 109 12.80 9.38 -9.74
C PHE A 109 12.22 10.29 -8.65
N GLY A 110 13.04 10.63 -7.65
CA GLY A 110 12.71 11.65 -6.65
C GLY A 110 12.09 11.10 -5.35
N VAL A 111 12.03 9.78 -5.17
CA VAL A 111 11.70 9.19 -3.87
C VAL A 111 12.83 9.48 -2.90
N ARG A 112 12.52 9.99 -1.71
CA ARG A 112 13.53 10.29 -0.69
C ARG A 112 14.08 9.00 -0.12
N GLU A 113 15.39 8.95 0.16
CA GLU A 113 16.02 7.76 0.77
C GLU A 113 15.34 7.35 2.08
N ALA A 114 14.94 8.33 2.90
CA ALA A 114 14.20 8.11 4.15
C ALA A 114 12.83 7.46 3.95
N SER A 115 12.25 7.52 2.75
CA SER A 115 10.93 6.95 2.42
C SER A 115 11.03 5.58 1.75
N ILE A 116 12.22 5.13 1.33
CA ILE A 116 12.40 3.89 0.57
C ILE A 116 11.88 2.67 1.34
N SER A 117 12.21 2.57 2.64
CA SER A 117 11.72 1.49 3.50
C SER A 117 10.19 1.43 3.54
N SER A 118 9.55 2.59 3.66
CA SER A 118 8.08 2.72 3.65
C SER A 118 7.49 2.34 2.29
N VAL A 119 8.08 2.79 1.18
CA VAL A 119 7.62 2.44 -0.18
C VAL A 119 7.66 0.93 -0.41
N ILE A 120 8.76 0.28 -0.03
CA ILE A 120 8.91 -1.18 -0.19
C ILE A 120 7.97 -1.93 0.76
N ALA A 121 7.80 -1.46 1.99
CA ALA A 121 6.89 -2.06 2.95
C ALA A 121 5.41 -1.98 2.51
N GLN A 122 5.02 -0.88 1.87
CA GLN A 122 3.68 -0.66 1.33
C GLN A 122 3.39 -1.49 0.07
N TYR A 123 4.41 -1.70 -0.78
CA TYR A 123 4.26 -2.44 -2.04
C TYR A 123 5.52 -3.25 -2.38
N PRO A 124 5.73 -4.42 -1.72
CA PRO A 124 6.95 -5.21 -1.84
C PRO A 124 7.25 -5.69 -3.25
N GLU A 125 6.24 -5.83 -4.10
CA GLU A 125 6.41 -6.24 -5.49
C GLU A 125 7.22 -5.22 -6.30
N ILE A 126 7.27 -3.96 -5.87
CA ILE A 126 7.96 -2.87 -6.60
C ILE A 126 9.45 -3.16 -6.86
N ILE A 127 10.11 -3.90 -5.97
CA ILE A 127 11.53 -4.25 -6.11
C ILE A 127 11.77 -5.38 -7.14
N GLY A 128 10.71 -6.05 -7.60
CA GLY A 128 10.77 -7.08 -8.64
C GLY A 128 10.16 -6.68 -9.99
N LEU A 129 9.68 -5.45 -10.15
CA LEU A 129 9.14 -4.99 -11.44
C LEU A 129 10.27 -4.65 -12.43
N ASP A 130 9.96 -4.59 -13.72
CA ASP A 130 10.74 -3.81 -14.68
C ASP A 130 10.47 -2.31 -14.44
N LEU A 131 11.07 -1.82 -13.35
CA LEU A 131 10.65 -0.56 -12.73
C LEU A 131 11.11 0.65 -13.54
N GLY A 132 12.30 0.60 -14.15
CA GLY A 132 12.86 1.74 -14.90
C GLY A 132 11.94 2.18 -16.04
N VAL A 133 11.47 1.25 -16.87
CA VAL A 133 10.55 1.54 -17.98
C VAL A 133 9.21 2.05 -17.47
N LYS A 134 8.65 1.41 -16.43
CA LYS A 134 7.38 1.81 -15.80
C LYS A 134 7.46 3.23 -15.23
N LEU A 135 8.53 3.56 -14.50
CA LEU A 135 8.73 4.89 -13.91
C LEU A 135 8.85 5.98 -14.98
N HIS A 136 9.66 5.76 -16.03
CA HIS A 136 9.77 6.73 -17.13
C HIS A 136 8.42 6.98 -17.80
N LYS A 137 7.71 5.90 -18.16
CA LYS A 137 6.39 6.00 -18.81
C LYS A 137 5.40 6.75 -17.93
N GLN A 138 5.33 6.38 -16.65
CA GLN A 138 4.36 6.94 -15.72
C GLN A 138 4.66 8.40 -15.37
N GLN A 139 5.93 8.75 -15.15
CA GLN A 139 6.36 10.13 -14.91
C GLN A 139 5.99 11.02 -16.09
N ASN A 140 6.37 10.63 -17.31
CA ASN A 140 6.07 11.41 -18.53
C ASN A 140 4.56 11.62 -18.71
N PHE A 141 3.78 10.58 -18.44
CA PHE A 141 2.33 10.64 -18.52
C PHE A 141 1.73 11.63 -17.50
N LEU A 142 2.12 11.55 -16.21
CA LEU A 142 1.60 12.43 -15.17
C LEU A 142 2.11 13.87 -15.30
N THR A 143 3.35 14.07 -15.73
CA THR A 143 3.87 15.40 -16.10
C THR A 143 3.04 16.00 -17.23
N SER A 144 2.69 15.22 -18.25
CA SER A 144 1.87 15.73 -19.37
C SER A 144 0.41 16.01 -18.96
N LEU A 145 -0.15 15.25 -18.02
CA LEU A 145 -1.57 15.33 -17.66
C LEU A 145 -1.88 16.43 -16.62
N VAL A 146 -1.01 16.60 -15.63
CA VAL A 146 -1.22 17.50 -14.48
C VAL A 146 0.04 18.30 -14.10
N ASP A 147 1.05 18.38 -14.96
CA ASP A 147 2.28 19.16 -14.75
C ASP A 147 3.06 18.77 -13.47
N LEU A 148 3.14 17.47 -13.16
CA LEU A 148 4.01 17.00 -12.07
C LEU A 148 5.48 17.24 -12.39
N SER A 149 6.19 17.83 -11.42
CA SER A 149 7.66 17.83 -11.43
C SER A 149 8.20 16.45 -11.00
N ARG A 150 9.52 16.24 -11.18
CA ARG A 150 10.19 15.04 -10.67
C ARG A 150 10.04 14.87 -9.16
N GLU A 151 10.11 15.97 -8.40
CA GLU A 151 9.93 15.92 -6.94
C GLU A 151 8.50 15.60 -6.55
N ASP A 152 7.51 16.14 -7.27
CA ASP A 152 6.11 15.83 -7.06
C ASP A 152 5.82 14.36 -7.34
N PHE A 153 6.39 13.80 -8.41
CA PHE A 153 6.27 12.39 -8.75
C PHE A 153 6.86 11.48 -7.68
N GLY A 154 8.03 11.83 -7.14
CA GLY A 154 8.62 11.14 -5.99
C GLY A 154 7.68 11.09 -4.78
N LYS A 155 7.09 12.23 -4.39
CA LYS A 155 6.11 12.32 -3.29
C LYS A 155 4.85 11.47 -3.55
N VAL A 156 4.41 11.40 -4.80
CA VAL A 156 3.28 10.56 -5.20
C VAL A 156 3.61 9.07 -5.00
N ILE A 157 4.80 8.61 -5.39
CA ILE A 157 5.25 7.23 -5.16
C ILE A 157 5.37 6.93 -3.66
N GLU A 158 5.88 7.87 -2.85
CA GLU A 158 5.99 7.70 -1.40
C GLU A 158 4.64 7.45 -0.71
N LYS A 159 3.58 8.07 -1.24
CA LYS A 159 2.21 7.96 -0.71
C LYS A 159 1.41 6.80 -1.32
N MET A 160 1.69 6.42 -2.56
CA MET A 160 1.04 5.30 -3.24
C MET A 160 1.99 4.68 -4.27
N PRO A 161 2.84 3.72 -3.86
CA PRO A 161 3.80 3.09 -4.76
C PRO A 161 3.15 2.41 -5.98
N GLN A 162 1.91 1.95 -5.86
CA GLN A 162 1.12 1.32 -6.92
C GLN A 162 0.89 2.25 -8.13
N ILE A 163 1.08 3.56 -7.97
CA ILE A 163 0.97 4.54 -9.06
C ILE A 163 1.84 4.16 -10.27
N VAL A 164 2.95 3.45 -10.07
CA VAL A 164 3.88 3.01 -11.13
C VAL A 164 3.25 2.00 -12.10
N SER A 165 2.16 1.35 -11.70
CA SER A 165 1.43 0.37 -12.52
C SER A 165 -0.03 0.77 -12.77
N LEU A 166 -0.46 1.95 -12.30
CA LEU A 166 -1.85 2.38 -12.45
C LEU A 166 -2.17 2.71 -13.92
N SER A 167 -3.30 2.19 -14.41
CA SER A 167 -3.76 2.39 -15.78
C SER A 167 -3.94 3.87 -16.13
N SER A 168 -3.39 4.31 -17.26
CA SER A 168 -3.56 5.67 -17.78
C SER A 168 -5.03 6.03 -17.98
N THR A 169 -5.87 5.07 -18.39
CA THR A 169 -7.32 5.31 -18.58
C THR A 169 -8.01 5.62 -17.26
N ALA A 170 -7.66 4.91 -16.19
CA ALA A 170 -8.20 5.19 -14.86
C ALA A 170 -7.79 6.59 -14.39
N VAL A 171 -6.51 6.94 -14.52
CA VAL A 171 -5.98 8.25 -14.12
C VAL A 171 -6.67 9.39 -14.88
N VAL A 172 -6.78 9.30 -16.22
CA VAL A 172 -7.43 10.35 -17.03
C VAL A 172 -8.88 10.55 -16.60
N LYS A 173 -9.64 9.47 -16.39
CA LYS A 173 -11.05 9.57 -15.96
C LYS A 173 -11.20 10.35 -14.65
N HIS A 174 -10.32 10.10 -13.68
CA HIS A 174 -10.36 10.78 -12.38
C HIS A 174 -9.93 12.25 -12.48
N VAL A 175 -8.86 12.54 -13.23
CA VAL A 175 -8.41 13.92 -13.47
C VAL A 175 -9.49 14.72 -14.20
N ASP A 176 -10.09 14.16 -15.25
CA ASP A 176 -11.18 14.81 -16.00
C ASP A 176 -12.41 15.06 -15.13
N PHE A 177 -12.75 14.10 -14.26
CA PHE A 177 -13.82 14.27 -13.30
C PHE A 177 -13.55 15.47 -12.38
N LEU A 178 -12.37 15.55 -11.76
CA LEU A 178 -11.99 16.69 -10.91
C LEU A 178 -12.03 18.02 -11.68
N LYS A 179 -11.51 18.06 -12.91
CA LYS A 179 -11.59 19.27 -13.75
C LYS A 179 -13.05 19.67 -14.02
N ARG A 180 -13.95 18.70 -14.26
CA ARG A 180 -15.39 18.95 -14.45
C ARG A 180 -16.11 19.41 -13.18
N CYS A 181 -15.64 18.99 -12.01
CA CYS A 181 -16.09 19.48 -10.71
C CYS A 181 -15.70 20.95 -10.45
N GLY A 182 -14.85 21.55 -11.29
CA GLY A 182 -14.46 22.95 -11.22
C GLY A 182 -13.07 23.18 -10.62
N PHE A 183 -12.30 22.13 -10.33
CA PHE A 183 -10.93 22.28 -9.85
C PHE A 183 -10.00 22.75 -10.98
N SER A 184 -9.20 23.78 -10.70
CA SER A 184 -8.13 24.22 -11.59
C SER A 184 -7.03 23.17 -11.70
N GLU A 185 -6.21 23.22 -12.76
CA GLU A 185 -5.10 22.28 -12.94
C GLU A 185 -4.11 22.29 -11.76
N LYS A 186 -3.86 23.47 -11.18
CA LYS A 186 -3.01 23.63 -10.00
C LYS A 186 -3.61 22.95 -8.76
N GLN A 187 -4.93 23.05 -8.57
CA GLN A 187 -5.61 22.38 -7.45
C GLN A 187 -5.60 20.86 -7.66
N VAL A 188 -5.90 20.38 -8.87
CA VAL A 188 -5.82 18.94 -9.20
C VAL A 188 -4.42 18.40 -8.95
N LYS A 189 -3.38 19.11 -9.40
CA LYS A 189 -1.98 18.78 -9.11
C LYS A 189 -1.74 18.66 -7.59
N LYS A 190 -2.14 19.66 -6.80
CA LYS A 190 -1.98 19.66 -5.34
C LYS A 190 -2.69 18.45 -4.71
N MET A 191 -3.91 18.14 -5.14
CA MET A 191 -4.68 16.98 -4.66
C MET A 191 -4.00 15.65 -4.99
N VAL A 192 -3.54 15.47 -6.23
CA VAL A 192 -2.85 14.25 -6.67
C VAL A 192 -1.55 14.04 -5.90
N VAL A 193 -0.78 15.11 -5.67
CA VAL A 193 0.45 15.03 -4.86
C VAL A 193 0.15 14.74 -3.38
N GLY A 194 -0.94 15.30 -2.85
CA GLY A 194 -1.34 15.12 -1.45
C GLY A 194 -1.93 13.74 -1.14
N CYS A 195 -2.75 13.21 -2.04
CA CYS A 195 -3.52 11.96 -1.88
C CYS A 195 -3.69 11.24 -3.24
N PRO A 196 -2.63 10.61 -3.78
CA PRO A 196 -2.70 9.95 -5.09
C PRO A 196 -3.71 8.79 -5.15
N GLN A 197 -4.15 8.26 -4.01
CA GLN A 197 -5.22 7.26 -3.89
C GLN A 197 -6.50 7.70 -4.59
N LEU A 198 -6.74 9.02 -4.70
CA LEU A 198 -7.90 9.57 -5.41
C LEU A 198 -8.01 9.10 -6.86
N LEU A 199 -6.89 8.71 -7.49
CA LEU A 199 -6.83 8.24 -8.89
C LEU A 199 -7.23 6.77 -9.07
N ALA A 200 -7.39 6.04 -7.97
CA ALA A 200 -7.71 4.62 -7.95
C ALA A 200 -9.07 4.32 -7.27
N LEU A 201 -9.83 5.36 -6.92
CA LEU A 201 -11.12 5.20 -6.26
C LEU A 201 -12.20 4.64 -7.21
N ASN A 202 -13.25 4.10 -6.62
CA ASN A 202 -14.46 3.83 -7.37
C ASN A 202 -15.11 5.17 -7.77
N MET A 203 -15.20 5.40 -9.08
CA MET A 203 -15.61 6.66 -9.66
C MET A 203 -17.09 7.01 -9.38
N ASP A 204 -17.96 6.02 -9.20
CA ASP A 204 -19.37 6.25 -8.84
C ASP A 204 -19.50 6.68 -7.38
N ILE A 205 -18.74 6.05 -6.48
CA ILE A 205 -18.68 6.46 -5.06
C ILE A 205 -18.09 7.87 -4.94
N MET A 206 -17.03 8.16 -5.69
CA MET A 206 -16.38 9.48 -5.68
C MET A 206 -17.34 10.60 -6.11
N LYS A 207 -18.18 10.34 -7.13
CA LYS A 207 -19.24 11.26 -7.56
C LYS A 207 -20.28 11.50 -6.48
N LEU A 208 -20.80 10.43 -5.86
CA LEU A 208 -21.77 10.54 -4.77
C LEU A 208 -21.21 11.35 -3.59
N ASN A 209 -19.94 11.13 -3.24
CA ASN A 209 -19.23 11.92 -2.24
C ASN A 209 -19.17 13.41 -2.62
N PHE A 210 -18.83 13.72 -3.87
CA PHE A 210 -18.78 15.10 -4.37
C PHE A 210 -20.16 15.78 -4.35
N ASP A 211 -21.20 15.09 -4.85
CA ASP A 211 -22.57 15.62 -4.89
C ASP A 211 -23.09 15.92 -3.47
N TYR A 212 -22.76 15.08 -2.50
CA TYR A 212 -23.08 15.33 -1.10
C TYR A 212 -22.30 16.52 -0.54
N PHE A 213 -21.00 16.60 -0.82
CA PHE A 213 -20.15 17.70 -0.37
C PHE A 213 -20.69 19.05 -0.88
N GLN A 214 -20.92 19.18 -2.18
CA GLN A 214 -21.35 20.44 -2.77
C GLN A 214 -22.83 20.74 -2.47
N GLY A 215 -23.71 19.73 -2.51
CA GLY A 215 -25.15 19.93 -2.39
C GLY A 215 -25.70 19.91 -0.97
N LYS A 216 -25.16 19.06 -0.07
CA LYS A 216 -25.66 18.90 1.30
C LYS A 216 -24.79 19.57 2.35
N MET A 217 -23.46 19.52 2.18
CA MET A 217 -22.55 20.23 3.09
C MET A 217 -22.41 21.70 2.70
N GLY A 218 -22.53 22.03 1.41
CA GLY A 218 -22.50 23.42 0.92
C GLY A 218 -21.16 24.12 1.18
N ARG A 219 -20.05 23.35 1.10
CA ARG A 219 -18.71 23.83 1.43
C ARG A 219 -17.91 24.22 0.19
N GLU A 220 -16.88 25.04 0.41
CA GLU A 220 -16.00 25.53 -0.65
C GLU A 220 -15.08 24.44 -1.18
N LEU A 221 -14.79 24.48 -2.49
CA LEU A 221 -13.93 23.48 -3.14
C LEU A 221 -12.51 23.45 -2.57
N ASP A 222 -11.98 24.58 -2.10
CA ASP A 222 -10.63 24.66 -1.52
C ASP A 222 -10.45 23.73 -0.33
N GLU A 223 -11.52 23.40 0.41
CA GLU A 223 -11.45 22.44 1.50
C GLU A 223 -11.14 21.01 1.02
N LEU A 224 -11.64 20.62 -0.16
CA LEU A 224 -11.28 19.34 -0.78
C LEU A 224 -9.85 19.36 -1.34
N VAL A 225 -9.32 20.54 -1.67
CA VAL A 225 -7.93 20.68 -2.11
C VAL A 225 -6.97 20.52 -0.93
N ASP A 226 -7.35 21.04 0.23
CA ASP A 226 -6.58 20.88 1.47
C ASP A 226 -6.74 19.49 2.09
N PHE A 227 -7.91 18.87 1.96
CA PHE A 227 -8.18 17.51 2.45
C PHE A 227 -8.77 16.58 1.36
N PRO A 228 -7.98 16.20 0.34
CA PRO A 228 -8.44 15.31 -0.73
C PRO A 228 -8.77 13.90 -0.25
N ALA A 229 -8.26 13.50 0.92
CA ALA A 229 -8.63 12.26 1.59
C ALA A 229 -10.12 12.16 1.92
N PHE A 230 -10.89 13.26 1.86
CA PHE A 230 -12.36 13.22 1.94
C PHE A 230 -12.98 12.09 1.10
N PHE A 231 -12.50 11.91 -0.13
CA PHE A 231 -13.06 10.92 -1.06
C PHE A 231 -12.79 9.46 -0.67
N THR A 232 -11.87 9.19 0.25
CA THR A 232 -11.54 7.84 0.71
C THR A 232 -12.46 7.37 1.84
N TYR A 233 -13.20 8.28 2.48
CA TYR A 233 -14.16 7.95 3.52
C TYR A 233 -15.50 7.48 2.92
N GLY A 234 -16.14 6.51 3.60
CA GLY A 234 -17.45 6.03 3.23
C GLY A 234 -18.54 7.08 3.46
N LEU A 235 -19.36 7.33 2.43
CA LEU A 235 -20.42 8.33 2.47
C LEU A 235 -21.43 8.05 3.60
N GLU A 236 -22.01 6.86 3.60
CA GLU A 236 -23.08 6.47 4.52
C GLU A 236 -22.55 6.05 5.89
N SER A 237 -21.36 5.45 5.94
CA SER A 237 -20.76 4.94 7.18
C SER A 237 -20.14 6.05 8.02
N THR A 238 -19.56 7.09 7.39
CA THR A 238 -18.68 8.04 8.09
C THR A 238 -19.05 9.49 7.80
N ILE A 239 -19.05 9.90 6.53
CA ILE A 239 -19.22 11.32 6.17
C ILE A 239 -20.60 11.84 6.61
N ARG A 240 -21.68 11.14 6.22
CA ARG A 240 -23.05 11.58 6.48
C ARG A 240 -23.38 11.61 7.98
N PRO A 241 -23.12 10.55 8.78
CA PRO A 241 -23.41 10.58 10.22
C PRO A 241 -22.66 11.69 10.95
N ARG A 242 -21.35 11.84 10.68
CA ARG A 242 -20.51 12.85 11.35
C ARG A 242 -20.92 14.27 10.98
N HIS A 243 -21.20 14.53 9.70
CA HIS A 243 -21.71 15.82 9.24
C HIS A 243 -23.02 16.21 9.95
N GLN A 244 -23.98 15.28 10.02
CA GLN A 244 -25.28 15.53 10.67
C GLN A 244 -25.14 15.87 12.15
N MET A 245 -24.22 15.20 12.86
CA MET A 245 -23.96 15.47 14.28
C MET A 245 -23.36 16.85 14.52
N VAL A 246 -22.36 17.24 13.71
CA VAL A 246 -21.71 18.55 13.78
C VAL A 246 -22.71 19.68 13.48
N VAL A 247 -23.54 19.52 12.44
CA VAL A 247 -24.60 20.48 12.12
C VAL A 247 -25.63 20.58 13.24
N LYS A 248 -26.05 19.45 13.84
CA LYS A 248 -27.00 19.44 14.96
C LYS A 248 -26.48 20.20 16.19
N LYS A 249 -25.17 20.20 16.40
CA LYS A 249 -24.51 20.97 17.47
C LYS A 249 -24.17 22.40 17.07
N GLY A 250 -24.31 22.78 15.80
CA GLY A 250 -23.91 24.10 15.31
C GLY A 250 -22.40 24.33 15.36
N LEU A 251 -21.60 23.26 15.21
CA LEU A 251 -20.15 23.34 15.18
C LEU A 251 -19.64 23.58 13.76
N GLU A 252 -18.64 24.44 13.61
CA GLU A 252 -17.91 24.65 12.35
C GLU A 252 -16.50 24.07 12.47
N CYS A 253 -16.12 23.15 11.58
CA CYS A 253 -14.84 22.45 11.67
C CYS A 253 -14.26 22.15 10.28
N SER A 254 -12.94 21.95 10.19
CA SER A 254 -12.30 21.47 8.95
C SER A 254 -12.71 20.03 8.61
N LEU A 255 -12.56 19.63 7.35
CA LEU A 255 -12.77 18.23 6.95
C LEU A 255 -11.83 17.26 7.66
N ALA A 256 -10.57 17.65 7.86
CA ALA A 256 -9.60 16.84 8.60
C ALA A 256 -10.06 16.60 10.04
N TRP A 257 -10.53 17.64 10.74
CA TRP A 257 -11.06 17.48 12.10
C TRP A 257 -12.32 16.59 12.13
N LEU A 258 -13.18 16.71 11.11
CA LEU A 258 -14.39 15.90 11.01
C LEU A 258 -14.08 14.41 10.78
N LEU A 259 -13.13 14.09 9.90
CA LEU A 259 -12.96 12.76 9.33
C LEU A 259 -11.70 12.03 9.77
N ASN A 260 -10.59 12.74 9.99
CA ASN A 260 -9.30 12.14 10.36
C ASN A 260 -9.24 11.78 11.85
N CYS A 261 -10.13 10.88 12.28
CA CYS A 261 -10.14 10.30 13.62
C CYS A 261 -10.98 9.01 13.65
N SER A 262 -10.67 8.15 14.63
CA SER A 262 -11.49 6.97 14.94
C SER A 262 -12.87 7.36 15.45
N ASP A 263 -13.84 6.44 15.35
CA ASP A 263 -15.20 6.68 15.85
C ASP A 263 -15.22 6.99 17.35
N ALA A 264 -14.39 6.30 18.14
CA ALA A 264 -14.26 6.58 19.57
C ALA A 264 -13.75 8.01 19.86
N LYS A 265 -12.77 8.50 19.09
CA LYS A 265 -12.26 9.87 19.22
C LYS A 265 -13.28 10.89 18.74
N PHE A 266 -14.01 10.60 17.67
CA PHE A 266 -15.10 11.44 17.19
C PHE A 266 -16.23 11.55 18.23
N ASP A 267 -16.65 10.43 18.82
CA ASP A 267 -17.68 10.42 19.87
C ASP A 267 -17.25 11.22 21.10
N GLN A 268 -15.96 11.18 21.44
CA GLN A 268 -15.39 12.03 22.49
C GLN A 268 -15.46 13.51 22.14
N ARG A 269 -15.08 13.89 20.91
CA ARG A 269 -15.21 15.27 20.41
C ARG A 269 -16.65 15.77 20.52
N MET A 270 -17.62 14.90 20.24
CA MET A 270 -19.05 15.22 20.33
C MET A 270 -19.57 15.32 21.78
N ARG A 271 -18.77 15.08 22.82
CA ARG A 271 -19.18 15.33 24.21
C ARG A 271 -19.07 16.80 24.61
N TYR A 272 -18.20 17.55 23.93
CA TYR A 272 -17.97 18.96 24.21
C TYR A 272 -18.86 19.85 23.34
N ASP A 273 -19.08 21.08 23.81
CA ASP A 273 -19.91 22.09 23.12
C ASP A 273 -19.09 23.06 22.26
N THR A 274 -17.76 22.98 22.33
CA THR A 274 -16.81 23.80 21.56
C THR A 274 -15.64 22.95 21.08
N ILE A 275 -15.02 23.35 19.97
CA ILE A 275 -13.80 22.73 19.44
C ILE A 275 -12.61 23.37 20.12
N ASP A 276 -11.78 22.56 20.78
CA ASP A 276 -10.52 23.04 21.35
C ASP A 276 -9.46 23.19 20.25
N LEU A 277 -8.68 24.28 20.30
CA LEU A 277 -7.70 24.65 19.27
C LEU A 277 -6.56 23.61 19.16
N ASP A 278 -6.26 22.91 20.25
CA ASP A 278 -5.19 21.92 20.33
C ASP A 278 -5.56 20.58 19.66
N GLU A 279 -6.82 20.35 19.28
CA GLU A 279 -7.27 19.09 18.67
C GLU A 279 -7.16 19.04 17.13
N MET A 280 -6.57 20.07 16.52
CA MET A 280 -6.50 20.23 15.06
C MET A 280 -5.27 19.58 14.39
N GLU A 281 -4.44 18.82 15.13
CA GLU A 281 -3.24 18.18 14.58
C GLU A 281 -3.54 16.92 13.76
N ASP A 282 -2.78 16.78 12.66
CA ASP A 282 -3.02 15.86 11.54
C ASP A 282 -1.98 14.72 11.57
N GLU A 283 -2.38 13.51 11.96
CA GLU A 283 -1.52 12.31 11.87
C GLU A 283 -2.15 11.33 10.88
N SER A 284 -1.69 11.35 9.63
CA SER A 284 -1.90 10.20 8.72
C SER A 284 -0.73 10.05 7.74
N SER A 285 0.31 9.37 8.21
CA SER A 285 1.31 8.75 7.34
C SER A 285 1.27 7.24 7.57
N PHE A 286 1.61 6.46 6.54
CA PHE A 286 1.83 5.03 6.70
C PHE A 286 2.95 4.82 7.72
N ASP A 287 2.64 4.16 8.83
CA ASP A 287 3.62 3.77 9.84
C ASP A 287 4.06 2.31 9.60
N ILE A 288 5.34 2.14 9.28
CA ILE A 288 5.96 0.82 9.08
C ILE A 288 5.86 -0.06 10.34
N ASN A 289 5.71 0.53 11.52
CA ASN A 289 5.56 -0.21 12.78
C ASN A 289 4.26 -1.03 12.83
N THR A 290 3.25 -0.69 12.02
CA THR A 290 2.02 -1.50 11.89
C THR A 290 2.31 -2.92 11.43
N LEU A 291 3.40 -3.15 10.69
CA LEU A 291 3.84 -4.50 10.29
C LEU A 291 4.45 -5.31 11.44
N ILE A 292 4.77 -4.69 12.56
CA ILE A 292 5.47 -5.28 13.71
C ILE A 292 4.47 -5.57 14.84
N GLU A 293 3.22 -5.10 14.72
CA GLU A 293 2.18 -5.29 15.72
C GLU A 293 1.92 -6.78 16.03
N PRO A 294 1.60 -7.12 17.30
CA PRO A 294 1.28 -8.48 17.69
C PRO A 294 0.07 -8.99 16.91
N ARG A 295 0.14 -10.26 16.47
CA ARG A 295 -0.95 -10.89 15.73
C ARG A 295 -2.24 -10.90 16.54
N ASN A 296 -3.30 -10.30 16.00
CA ASN A 296 -4.65 -10.61 16.43
C ASN A 296 -4.99 -12.04 15.97
N ASN A 297 -5.64 -12.83 16.83
CA ASN A 297 -5.87 -14.27 16.65
C ASN A 297 -6.93 -14.62 15.59
N GLU A 298 -7.29 -13.71 14.70
CA GLU A 298 -8.24 -13.96 13.63
C GLU A 298 -7.49 -14.09 12.31
N SER A 299 -7.60 -15.30 11.76
CA SER A 299 -7.02 -15.71 10.49
C SER A 299 -7.73 -14.98 9.36
N ASP A 300 -7.17 -13.86 8.87
CA ASP A 300 -7.53 -13.31 7.55
C ASP A 300 -6.95 -14.21 6.45
N SER A 301 -7.53 -15.40 6.34
CA SER A 301 -7.44 -16.22 5.14
C SER A 301 -8.78 -16.08 4.43
N ASP A 302 -8.93 -15.03 3.61
CA ASP A 302 -9.86 -14.96 2.49
C ASP A 302 -9.54 -13.70 1.68
N TYR A 303 -8.61 -13.84 0.73
CA TYR A 303 -8.53 -12.97 -0.44
C TYR A 303 -8.22 -13.89 -1.62
N ASP A 304 -9.29 -14.34 -2.28
CA ASP A 304 -9.23 -14.82 -3.66
C ASP A 304 -8.88 -13.60 -4.53
N GLU A 305 -7.62 -13.53 -4.97
CA GLU A 305 -7.22 -12.71 -6.11
C GLU A 305 -7.68 -13.47 -7.37
N ASP A 306 -8.94 -13.26 -7.79
CA ASP A 306 -9.36 -13.50 -9.17
C ASP A 306 -8.76 -12.37 -10.04
N GLU A 307 -7.49 -12.49 -10.39
CA GLU A 307 -6.90 -11.81 -11.55
C GLU A 307 -6.89 -12.80 -12.73
N ASP A 308 -8.00 -12.89 -13.45
CA ASP A 308 -8.01 -13.37 -14.83
C ASP A 308 -7.30 -12.32 -15.70
N SER A 309 -5.97 -12.39 -15.72
CA SER A 309 -5.14 -11.72 -16.71
C SER A 309 -4.97 -12.63 -17.92
N ASP A 310 -5.96 -12.62 -18.83
CA ASP A 310 -5.75 -13.07 -20.20
C ASP A 310 -4.83 -12.07 -20.92
N ASP A 311 -3.53 -12.23 -20.75
CA ASP A 311 -2.52 -11.72 -21.70
C ASP A 311 -1.91 -12.92 -22.43
N GLU A 312 -2.55 -13.26 -23.55
CA GLU A 312 -2.06 -14.20 -24.54
C GLU A 312 -0.87 -13.55 -25.27
N TYR A 313 0.34 -14.02 -24.96
CA TYR A 313 1.57 -13.62 -25.63
C TYR A 313 1.60 -14.11 -27.09
N LEU A 314 1.64 -13.15 -28.03
CA LEU A 314 2.32 -13.28 -29.32
C LEU A 314 3.20 -12.04 -29.56
#